data_AF-A0A3R9TQL3-F1
#
_entry.id   AF-A0A3R9TQL3-F1
#
_cell.length_a   1.000
_cell.length_b   1.000
_cell.length_c   1.000
_cell.angle_alpha   90.00
_cell.angle_beta   90.00
_cell.angle_gamma   90.00
#
_symmetry.space_group_name_H-M   'P 1'
#
loop_
_entity.id
_entity.type
_entity.pdbx_description
1 polymer ?
#
loop_
_entity_poly.entity_id
_entity_poly.type
_entity_poly.pdbx_seq_one_letter_code
_entity_poly.pdbx_strand_id
1 'polypeptide(L)'
;MDAPSDAFLWVKALHIIAVVCWFAALFYLPRLYVYHAMSDDATSHQRFEVMERKLYRGIMWPSMIATLITAHFLVDWGDATRHYHEATWFYLKVGLVALLVIYHLVCG
;
A
#
# COMPACT_ATOMS: atom_id res chain seq x y z
N MET A 1 15.67 3.47 -28.84
CA MET A 1 14.97 4.35 -27.88
C MET A 1 13.53 3.89 -27.90
N ASP A 2 13.29 2.74 -27.29
CA ASP A 2 11.96 2.17 -27.22
C ASP A 2 11.22 2.99 -26.18
N ALA A 3 10.38 3.92 -26.66
CA ALA A 3 9.48 4.63 -25.79
C ALA A 3 8.75 3.56 -24.95
N PRO A 4 8.69 3.68 -23.61
CA PRO A 4 7.88 2.77 -22.83
C PRO A 4 6.49 2.79 -23.45
N SER A 5 5.96 1.61 -23.81
CA SER A 5 4.62 1.51 -24.37
C SER A 5 3.67 2.32 -23.49
N ASP A 6 2.74 3.10 -24.06
CA ASP A 6 1.88 3.98 -23.26
C ASP A 6 1.20 3.23 -22.10
N ALA A 7 0.92 1.94 -22.30
CA ALA A 7 0.47 1.00 -21.28
C ALA A 7 1.39 0.91 -20.05
N PHE A 8 2.71 0.86 -20.21
CA PHE A 8 3.68 0.85 -19.11
C PHE A 8 3.61 2.12 -18.26
N LEU A 9 3.48 3.29 -18.89
CA LEU A 9 3.32 4.56 -18.19
C LEU A 9 2.02 4.60 -17.37
N TRP A 10 0.93 4.06 -17.92
CA TRP A 10 -0.33 3.91 -17.21
C TRP A 10 -0.24 2.96 -16.02
N VAL A 11 0.38 1.78 -16.18
CA VAL A 11 0.57 0.83 -15.06
C VAL A 11 1.44 1.45 -13.97
N LYS A 12 2.49 2.20 -14.35
CA LYS A 12 3.33 2.94 -13.38
C LYS A 12 2.54 4.00 -12.63
N ALA A 13 1.68 4.75 -13.31
CA ALA A 13 0.81 5.74 -12.67
C ALA A 13 -0.16 5.08 -11.69
N LEU A 14 -0.83 3.99 -12.09
CA LEU A 14 -1.73 3.22 -11.23
C LEU A 14 -1.00 2.64 -10.01
N HIS A 15 0.22 2.14 -10.20
CA HIS A 15 1.06 1.66 -9.10
C HIS A 15 1.31 2.77 -8.06
N ILE A 16 1.74 3.95 -8.52
CA ILE A 16 2.01 5.08 -7.61
C ILE A 16 0.74 5.50 -6.87
N ILE A 17 -0.41 5.59 -7.56
CA ILE A 17 -1.69 5.92 -6.93
C ILE A 17 -2.07 4.88 -5.87
N ALA A 18 -1.95 3.58 -6.19
CA ALA A 18 -2.24 2.50 -5.27
C ALA A 18 -1.33 2.54 -4.03
N VAL A 19 -0.02 2.78 -4.22
CA VAL A 19 0.94 2.95 -3.13
C VAL A 19 0.55 4.11 -2.24
N VAL A 20 0.22 5.28 -2.81
CA VAL A 20 -0.16 6.47 -2.03
C VAL A 20 -1.44 6.23 -1.26
N CYS A 21 -2.46 5.61 -1.86
CA CYS A 21 -3.70 5.24 -1.17
C CYS A 21 -3.45 4.26 -0.01
N TRP A 22 -2.61 3.24 -0.24
CA TRP A 22 -2.28 2.25 0.79
C TRP A 22 -1.50 2.88 1.95
N PHE A 23 -0.51 3.71 1.64
CA PHE A 23 0.27 4.45 2.63
C PHE A 23 -0.61 5.40 3.44
N ALA A 24 -1.46 6.19 2.79
CA ALA A 24 -2.39 7.10 3.46
C ALA A 24 -3.31 6.35 4.45
N ALA A 25 -3.83 5.18 4.06
CA ALA A 25 -4.65 4.35 4.94
C ALA A 25 -3.86 3.80 6.14
N LEU A 26 -2.62 3.32 5.92
CA LEU A 26 -1.76 2.78 6.97
C LEU A 26 -1.38 3.81 8.04
N PHE A 27 -1.16 5.07 7.68
CA PHE A 27 -0.88 6.13 8.66
C PHE A 27 -2.14 6.69 9.32
N TYR A 28 -3.31 6.54 8.69
CA TYR A 28 -4.57 7.04 9.24
C TYR A 28 -5.17 6.11 10.31
N LEU A 29 -4.95 4.80 10.17
CA LEU A 29 -5.55 3.76 11.02
C LEU A 29 -5.02 3.76 12.48
N PRO A 30 -3.71 3.88 12.78
CA PRO A 30 -3.18 3.98 14.15
C PRO A 30 -3.73 5.19 14.91
N ARG A 31 -3.90 6.33 14.20
CA ARG A 31 -4.50 7.54 14.77
C ARG A 31 -5.94 7.29 15.21
N LEU A 32 -6.66 6.46 14.46
CA LEU A 32 -8.04 6.11 14.77
C LEU A 32 -8.10 5.22 16.02
N TYR A 33 -7.19 4.26 16.17
CA TYR A 33 -7.06 3.43 17.38
C TYR A 33 -6.75 4.23 18.64
N VAL A 34 -5.92 5.27 18.53
CA VAL A 34 -5.66 6.17 19.67
C VAL A 34 -6.94 6.90 20.10
N TYR A 35 -7.74 7.40 19.15
CA TYR A 35 -9.02 8.05 19.48
C TYR A 35 -10.05 7.06 20.03
N HIS A 36 -10.05 5.83 19.53
CA HIS A 36 -10.89 4.75 20.04
C HIS A 36 -10.54 4.46 21.51
N ALA A 37 -9.26 4.25 21.83
CA ALA A 37 -8.81 3.97 23.20
C ALA A 37 -9.00 5.14 24.19
N MET A 38 -9.06 6.39 23.69
CA MET A 38 -9.35 7.56 24.51
C MET A 38 -10.85 7.84 24.69
N SER A 39 -11.73 7.16 23.94
CA SER A 39 -13.17 7.37 24.04
C SER A 39 -13.77 6.46 25.12
N ASP A 40 -14.45 7.05 26.11
CA ASP A 40 -15.11 6.31 27.20
C ASP A 40 -16.60 6.01 26.89
N ASP A 41 -17.12 6.54 25.78
CA ASP A 41 -18.53 6.44 25.40
C ASP A 41 -18.79 5.26 24.44
N ALA A 42 -19.76 4.41 24.80
CA ALA A 42 -20.11 3.21 24.04
C ALA A 42 -20.57 3.51 22.59
N THR A 43 -21.21 4.66 22.35
CA THR A 43 -21.64 5.04 20.99
C THR A 43 -20.47 5.51 20.13
N SER A 44 -19.46 6.14 20.74
CA SER A 44 -18.23 6.54 20.04
C SER A 44 -17.38 5.33 19.69
N HIS A 45 -17.25 4.37 20.61
CA HIS A 45 -16.56 3.09 20.39
C HIS A 45 -17.11 2.34 19.16
N GLN A 46 -18.44 2.17 19.07
CA GLN A 46 -19.08 1.49 17.93
C GLN A 46 -18.86 2.22 16.59
N ARG A 47 -18.82 3.56 16.62
CA ARG A 47 -18.57 4.36 15.41
C ARG A 47 -17.13 4.22 14.94
N PHE A 48 -16.16 4.24 15.86
CA PHE A 48 -14.76 4.03 15.54
C PHE A 48 -14.51 2.63 15.00
N GLU A 49 -15.10 1.59 15.60
CA GLU A 49 -15.01 0.22 15.11
C GLU A 49 -15.51 0.04 13.66
N VAL A 50 -16.63 0.70 13.30
CA VAL A 50 -17.13 0.69 11.91
C VAL A 50 -16.19 1.44 10.97
N MET A 51 -15.64 2.57 11.41
CA MET A 51 -14.77 3.41 10.60
C MET A 51 -13.42 2.73 10.33
N GLU A 52 -12.84 2.08 11.35
CA GLU A 52 -11.64 1.24 11.25
C GLU A 52 -11.86 0.09 10.26
N ARG A 53 -12.96 -0.64 10.41
CA ARG A 53 -13.26 -1.80 9.55
C ARG A 53 -13.50 -1.41 8.09
N LYS A 54 -14.17 -0.28 7.85
CA LYS A 54 -14.37 0.27 6.49
C LYS A 54 -13.07 0.74 5.89
N LEU A 55 -12.20 1.39 6.66
CA LEU A 55 -10.90 1.84 6.20
C LEU A 55 -9.99 0.67 5.85
N TYR A 56 -9.88 -0.31 6.77
CA TYR A 56 -9.03 -1.48 6.61
C TYR A 56 -9.47 -2.34 5.43
N ARG A 57 -10.75 -2.74 5.41
CA ARG A 57 -11.26 -3.68 4.40
C ARG A 57 -11.66 -3.01 3.09
N GLY A 58 -12.08 -1.75 3.14
CA GLY A 58 -12.57 -1.01 1.97
C GLY A 58 -11.48 -0.27 1.20
N ILE A 59 -10.47 0.28 1.88
CA ILE A 59 -9.41 1.07 1.22
C ILE A 59 -8.06 0.34 1.29
N MET A 60 -7.67 -0.11 2.48
CA MET A 60 -6.31 -0.62 2.71
C MET A 60 -6.07 -1.97 2.02
N TRP A 61 -7.04 -2.89 2.07
CA TRP A 61 -6.95 -4.21 1.42
C TRP A 61 -6.88 -4.15 -0.12
N PRO A 62 -7.81 -3.46 -0.83
CA PRO A 62 -7.74 -3.40 -2.29
C PRO A 62 -6.55 -2.57 -2.80
N SER A 63 -6.13 -1.52 -2.07
CA SER A 63 -4.95 -0.73 -2.45
C SER A 63 -3.64 -1.51 -2.28
N MET A 64 -3.53 -2.35 -1.25
CA MET A 64 -2.39 -3.27 -1.08
C MET A 64 -2.31 -4.26 -2.26
N ILE A 65 -3.43 -4.90 -2.60
CA ILE A 65 -3.48 -5.87 -3.71
C ILE A 65 -3.14 -5.20 -5.04
N ALA A 66 -3.75 -4.04 -5.32
CA ALA A 66 -3.46 -3.28 -6.53
C ALA A 66 -1.97 -2.90 -6.59
N THR A 67 -1.37 -2.50 -5.47
CA THR A 67 0.06 -2.17 -5.38
C THR A 67 0.94 -3.38 -5.69
N LEU A 68 0.65 -4.56 -5.11
CA LEU A 68 1.44 -5.77 -5.33
C LEU A 68 1.33 -6.29 -6.76
N ILE A 69 0.11 -6.30 -7.33
CA ILE A 69 -0.12 -6.73 -8.71
C ILE A 69 0.60 -5.79 -9.67
N THR A 70 0.38 -4.47 -9.53
CA THR A 70 1.02 -3.48 -10.41
C THR A 70 2.54 -3.44 -10.24
N ALA A 71 3.07 -3.73 -9.04
CA ALA A 71 4.51 -3.88 -8.82
C ALA A 71 5.07 -5.07 -9.61
N HIS A 72 4.41 -6.23 -9.54
CA HIS A 72 4.83 -7.43 -10.26
C HIS A 72 4.81 -7.21 -11.78
N PHE A 73 3.73 -6.63 -12.31
CA PHE A 73 3.65 -6.25 -13.72
C PHE A 73 4.73 -5.25 -14.14
N LEU A 74 5.12 -4.30 -13.27
CA LEU A 74 6.19 -3.34 -13.58
C LEU A 74 7.57 -4.01 -13.70
N VAL A 75 7.82 -5.06 -12.91
CA VAL A 75 9.08 -5.81 -12.92
C VAL A 75 9.16 -6.74 -14.13
N ASP A 76 8.07 -7.40 -14.50
CA ASP A 76 8.02 -8.33 -15.64
C ASP A 76 8.02 -7.62 -16.99
N TRP A 77 7.36 -6.46 -17.11
CA TRP A 77 7.20 -5.76 -18.39
C TRP A 77 8.29 -4.72 -18.67
N GLY A 78 9.00 -4.27 -17.64
CA GLY A 78 10.12 -3.36 -17.82
C GLY A 78 11.33 -4.11 -18.38
N ASP A 79 11.89 -3.65 -19.50
CA ASP A 79 13.19 -4.08 -20.09
C ASP A 79 14.41 -3.80 -19.16
N ALA A 80 14.12 -3.52 -17.89
CA ALA A 80 15.05 -3.17 -16.83
C ALA A 80 15.30 -4.34 -15.87
N THR A 81 14.79 -5.54 -16.13
CA THR A 81 15.09 -6.76 -15.35
C THR A 81 16.60 -7.00 -15.24
N ARG A 82 17.40 -6.67 -16.26
CA ARG A 82 18.87 -6.78 -16.17
C ARG A 82 19.53 -5.71 -15.29
N HIS A 83 18.95 -4.51 -15.17
CA HIS A 83 19.55 -3.40 -14.41
C HIS A 83 19.05 -3.33 -12.96
N TYR A 84 17.81 -3.76 -12.69
CA TYR A 84 17.25 -3.80 -11.33
C TYR A 84 17.78 -4.96 -10.48
N HIS A 85 18.11 -6.10 -11.10
CA HIS A 85 18.67 -7.25 -10.37
C HIS A 85 20.12 -7.02 -9.90
N GLU A 86 20.86 -6.10 -10.52
CA GLU A 86 22.21 -5.72 -10.07
C GLU A 86 22.19 -4.59 -9.01
N ALA A 87 21.09 -3.85 -8.91
CA ALA A 87 20.97 -2.72 -8.00
C ALA A 87 20.47 -3.16 -6.62
N THR A 88 21.35 -3.16 -5.61
CA THR A 88 21.02 -3.39 -4.19
C THR A 88 19.85 -2.53 -3.70
N TRP A 89 19.66 -1.36 -4.30
CA TRP A 89 18.53 -0.46 -4.07
C TRP A 89 17.16 -1.13 -4.24
N PHE A 90 16.99 -2.01 -5.23
CA PHE A 90 15.73 -2.70 -5.46
C PHE A 90 15.36 -3.63 -4.31
N TYR A 91 16.32 -4.43 -3.84
CA TYR A 91 16.15 -5.33 -2.70
C TYR A 91 15.84 -4.56 -1.41
N LEU A 92 16.52 -3.44 -1.16
CA LEU A 92 16.21 -2.54 -0.04
C LEU A 92 14.79 -2.01 -0.12
N LYS A 93 14.35 -1.58 -1.31
CA LYS A 93 13.00 -1.05 -1.53
C LYS A 93 11.93 -2.12 -1.29
N VAL A 94 12.13 -3.34 -1.81
CA VAL A 94 11.21 -4.47 -1.57
C VAL A 94 11.20 -4.85 -0.08
N GLY A 95 12.35 -4.84 0.60
CA GLY A 95 12.43 -5.06 2.04
C GLY A 95 11.63 -4.04 2.86
N LEU A 96 11.68 -2.76 2.50
CA LEU A 96 10.86 -1.71 3.12
C LEU A 96 9.36 -1.93 2.87
N VAL A 97 8.98 -2.33 1.65
CA VAL A 97 7.58 -2.66 1.35
C VAL A 97 7.12 -3.89 2.13
N ALA A 98 7.96 -4.91 2.28
CA ALA A 98 7.65 -6.08 3.10
C ALA A 98 7.44 -5.70 4.58
N LEU A 99 8.25 -4.78 5.11
CA LEU A 99 8.06 -4.24 6.45
C LEU A 99 6.71 -3.50 6.57
N LEU A 100 6.32 -2.74 5.56
CA LEU A 100 4.98 -2.11 5.48
C LEU A 100 3.85 -3.13 5.44
N VAL A 101 4.02 -4.27 4.73
CA VAL A 101 3.04 -5.37 4.75
C VAL A 101 2.95 -5.99 6.14
N ILE A 102 4.08 -6.21 6.83
CA ILE A 102 4.08 -6.71 8.21
C ILE A 102 3.35 -5.73 9.12
N TYR A 103 3.61 -4.42 8.98
CA TYR A 103 2.90 -3.39 9.74
C TYR A 103 1.39 -3.40 9.46
N HIS A 104 0.99 -3.57 8.19
CA HIS A 104 -0.41 -3.72 7.79
C HIS A 104 -1.09 -4.91 8.50
N LEU A 105 -0.40 -6.05 8.59
CA LEU A 105 -0.91 -7.25 9.25
C LEU A 105 -0.93 -7.13 10.77
N VAL A 106 0.02 -6.41 11.37
CA VAL A 106 0.07 -6.16 12.82
C VAL A 106 -0.99 -5.14 13.25
N CYS A 107 -1.26 -4.14 12.42
CA CYS A 107 -2.33 -3.17 12.66
C CYS A 107 -3.71 -3.64 12.15
N GLY A 108 -3.84 -4.85 11.61
CA GLY A 108 -5.07 -5.38 11.03
C GLY A 108 -5.90 -6.25 11.95
#